data_AF-A0A410PPM4-F1
#
_entry.id   AF-A0A410PPM4-F1
#
_cell.length_a   1.000
_cell.length_b   1.000
_cell.length_c   1.000
_cell.angle_alpha   90.00
_cell.angle_beta   90.00
_cell.angle_gamma   90.00
#
_symmetry.space_group_name_H-M   'P 1'
#
loop_
_entity.id
_entity.type
_entity.pdbx_description
1 polymer ?
#
loop_
_entity_poly.entity_id
_entity_poly.type
_entity_poly.pdbx_seq_one_letter_code
_entity_poly.pdbx_strand_id
1 'polypeptide(L)'
;MESKTSKIKKIKRFMPLLLILVIILLSIFTIISIKQKNAVTSSIVQEKLVKIKELATTKYSYTKVLELKNNKAIGGIDMPFTEKYFLLQYDGYIKAGVDLTKAKIDIKNKDTINITLEKSKILDHVIDESSIHLYDEKSSVFNKLQLQDIITEISKQKSAVEQDAIKKGLLTESDRSVKTLLTEFLQSLGFKNVNILLKD
;
A
#
# COMPACT_ATOMS: atom_id res chain seq x y z
N MET A 1 4.22 68.80 49.78
CA MET A 1 3.48 67.54 49.53
C MET A 1 3.38 67.22 48.02
N GLU A 2 4.39 67.53 47.20
CA GLU A 2 4.28 67.52 45.71
C GLU A 2 5.17 66.48 44.99
N SER A 3 5.97 65.69 45.70
CA SER A 3 6.94 64.75 45.08
C SER A 3 6.30 63.46 44.52
N LYS A 4 5.13 63.03 45.03
CA LYS A 4 4.50 61.75 44.64
C LYS A 4 3.78 61.78 43.29
N THR A 5 3.20 62.93 42.90
CA THR A 5 2.37 63.04 41.69
C THR A 5 3.16 62.99 40.38
N SER A 6 4.43 63.45 40.36
CA SER A 6 5.28 63.43 39.16
C SER A 6 5.81 62.02 38.83
N LYS A 7 6.15 61.22 39.85
CA LYS A 7 6.59 59.82 39.69
C LYS A 7 5.48 58.94 39.11
N ILE A 8 4.24 59.13 39.57
CA ILE A 8 3.07 58.39 39.08
C ILE A 8 2.75 58.74 37.61
N LYS A 9 2.89 60.01 37.21
CA LYS A 9 2.75 60.44 35.81
C LYS A 9 3.83 59.84 34.90
N LYS A 10 5.08 59.74 35.37
CA LYS A 10 6.16 59.07 34.62
C LYS A 10 5.90 57.58 34.44
N ILE A 11 5.46 56.87 35.48
CA ILE A 11 5.13 55.43 35.43
C ILE A 11 3.95 55.16 34.47
N LYS A 12 2.90 55.98 34.50
CA LYS A 12 1.75 55.86 33.58
C LYS A 12 2.14 56.04 32.10
N ARG A 13 3.21 56.79 31.80
CA ARG A 13 3.72 56.98 30.43
C ARG A 13 4.47 55.74 29.88
N PHE A 14 5.05 54.92 30.76
CA PHE A 14 5.75 53.68 30.38
C PHE A 14 4.84 52.44 30.37
N MET A 15 3.68 52.51 31.00
CA MET A 15 2.67 51.43 31.05
C MET A 15 2.22 50.91 29.66
N PRO A 16 1.95 51.75 28.63
CA PRO A 16 1.62 51.24 27.30
C PRO A 16 2.81 50.53 26.63
N LEU A 17 4.05 50.95 26.89
CA LEU A 17 5.26 50.31 26.35
C LEU A 17 5.44 48.89 26.90
N LEU A 18 5.20 48.72 28.22
CA LEU A 18 5.24 47.41 28.88
C LEU A 18 4.16 46.47 28.32
N LEU A 19 2.96 47.00 28.07
CA LEU A 19 1.85 46.23 27.50
C LEU A 19 2.18 45.72 26.09
N ILE A 20 2.78 46.57 25.25
CA ILE A 20 3.23 46.21 23.90
C ILE A 20 4.32 45.13 23.95
N LEU A 21 5.27 45.25 24.87
CA LEU A 21 6.33 44.24 25.04
C LEU A 21 5.78 42.88 25.45
N VAL A 22 4.78 42.85 26.35
CA VAL A 22 4.10 41.62 26.77
C VAL A 22 3.33 40.99 25.60
N ILE A 23 2.67 41.79 24.76
CA ILE A 23 1.98 41.30 23.55
C ILE A 23 3.00 40.71 22.54
N ILE A 24 4.15 41.34 22.36
CA ILE A 24 5.23 40.84 21.50
C ILE A 24 5.79 39.51 22.05
N LEU A 25 6.02 39.41 23.36
CA LEU A 25 6.47 38.17 24.00
C LEU A 25 5.45 37.03 23.88
N LEU A 26 4.16 37.33 24.06
CA LEU A 26 3.05 36.38 23.87
C LEU A 26 2.92 35.93 22.41
N SER A 27 3.10 36.83 21.44
CA SER A 27 3.07 36.48 20.01
C SER A 27 4.29 35.66 19.62
N ILE A 28 5.49 35.96 20.14
CA ILE A 28 6.67 35.11 19.95
C ILE A 28 6.48 33.74 20.59
N PHE A 29 5.95 33.67 21.82
CA PHE A 29 5.71 32.42 22.54
C PHE A 29 4.69 31.52 21.86
N THR A 30 3.61 32.10 21.31
CA THR A 30 2.61 31.36 20.53
C THR A 30 3.19 30.84 19.22
N ILE A 31 4.00 31.63 18.49
CA ILE A 31 4.71 31.20 17.28
C ILE A 31 5.70 30.05 17.58
N ILE A 32 6.44 30.13 18.69
CA ILE A 32 7.38 29.08 19.12
C ILE A 32 6.63 27.80 19.53
N SER A 33 5.53 27.93 20.25
CA SER A 33 4.70 26.79 20.70
C SER A 33 4.04 26.07 19.53
N ILE A 34 3.56 26.80 18.52
CA ILE A 34 3.03 26.23 17.27
C ILE A 34 4.14 25.52 16.48
N LYS A 35 5.38 26.06 16.45
CA LYS A 35 6.54 25.40 15.82
C LYS A 35 7.03 24.14 16.54
N GLN A 36 6.71 23.96 17.83
CA GLN A 36 7.06 22.75 18.59
C GLN A 36 6.01 21.63 18.46
N LYS A 37 4.74 21.96 18.21
CA LYS A 37 3.65 20.96 18.09
C LYS A 37 3.75 20.06 16.84
N ASN A 38 4.62 20.40 15.88
CA ASN A 38 4.76 19.71 14.59
C ASN A 38 6.06 18.89 14.45
N ALA A 39 6.75 18.57 15.55
CA ALA A 39 7.90 17.67 15.48
C ALA A 39 7.43 16.21 15.34
N VAL A 40 7.03 15.83 14.13
CA VAL A 40 6.82 14.43 13.76
C VAL A 40 8.19 13.73 13.84
N THR A 41 8.36 12.80 14.79
CA THR A 41 9.61 12.05 14.96
C THR A 41 9.66 10.83 14.04
N SER A 42 10.87 10.38 13.69
CA SER A 42 11.06 9.23 12.79
C SER A 42 10.40 7.97 13.35
N SER A 43 10.50 7.78 14.67
CA SER A 43 9.90 6.65 15.38
C SER A 43 8.37 6.60 15.23
N ILE A 44 7.67 7.74 15.26
CA ILE A 44 6.20 7.77 15.11
C ILE A 44 5.79 7.44 13.68
N VAL A 45 6.48 8.00 12.67
CA VAL A 45 6.20 7.71 11.26
C VAL A 45 6.48 6.24 10.97
N GLN A 46 7.60 5.73 11.47
CA GLN A 46 7.97 4.32 11.33
C GLN A 46 6.96 3.39 11.98
N GLU A 47 6.55 3.67 13.22
CA GLU A 47 5.53 2.86 13.90
C GLU A 47 4.22 2.81 13.09
N LYS A 48 3.78 3.95 12.55
CA LYS A 48 2.55 4.03 11.74
C LYS A 48 2.69 3.27 10.41
N LEU A 49 3.81 3.40 9.70
CA LEU A 49 4.03 2.71 8.43
C LEU A 49 4.21 1.20 8.63
N VAL A 50 4.96 0.77 9.64
CA VAL A 50 5.14 -0.66 9.97
C VAL A 50 3.83 -1.30 10.39
N LYS A 51 2.92 -0.56 11.05
CA LYS A 51 1.57 -1.04 11.40
C LYS A 51 0.70 -1.38 10.19
N ILE A 52 0.92 -0.75 9.04
CA ILE A 52 0.21 -1.07 7.79
C ILE A 52 0.63 -2.45 7.29
N LYS A 53 1.88 -2.86 7.56
CA LYS A 53 2.52 -4.11 7.12
C LYS A 53 2.65 -4.24 5.60
N GLU A 54 1.55 -4.32 4.88
CA GLU A 54 1.52 -4.46 3.43
C GLU A 54 0.74 -3.31 2.79
N LEU A 55 1.35 -2.67 1.81
CA LEU A 55 0.74 -1.57 1.05
C LEU A 55 0.54 -2.01 -0.40
N ALA A 56 -0.66 -2.51 -0.70
CA ALA A 56 -1.08 -2.82 -2.06
C ALA A 56 -1.51 -1.53 -2.78
N THR A 57 -0.90 -1.24 -3.93
CA THR A 57 -1.15 0.00 -4.69
C THR A 57 -1.62 -0.26 -6.11
N THR A 58 -1.42 -1.48 -6.63
CA THR A 58 -1.81 -1.85 -7.99
C THR A 58 -2.57 -3.16 -7.99
N LYS A 59 -3.64 -3.21 -8.77
CA LYS A 59 -4.48 -4.40 -8.98
C LYS A 59 -4.52 -4.72 -10.47
N TYR A 60 -4.06 -5.90 -10.84
CA TYR A 60 -4.21 -6.46 -12.18
C TYR A 60 -5.39 -7.42 -12.18
N SER A 61 -6.45 -7.10 -12.93
CA SER A 61 -7.63 -7.98 -13.06
C SER A 61 -7.58 -8.69 -14.40
N TYR A 62 -8.01 -9.94 -14.45
CA TYR A 62 -7.98 -10.76 -15.66
C TYR A 62 -9.18 -11.71 -15.74
N THR A 63 -9.52 -12.10 -16.96
CA THR A 63 -10.43 -13.20 -17.28
C THR A 63 -9.62 -14.30 -17.96
N LYS A 64 -9.80 -15.54 -17.56
CA LYS A 64 -9.08 -16.69 -18.11
C LYS A 64 -10.07 -17.75 -18.55
N VAL A 65 -9.82 -18.30 -19.73
CA VAL A 65 -10.48 -19.52 -20.22
C VAL A 65 -9.51 -20.68 -20.03
N LEU A 66 -9.99 -21.76 -19.42
CA LEU A 66 -9.25 -22.97 -19.15
C LEU A 66 -9.98 -24.15 -19.81
N GLU A 67 -9.26 -24.82 -20.71
CA GLU A 67 -9.69 -26.03 -21.37
C GLU A 67 -9.04 -27.23 -20.70
N LEU A 68 -9.84 -28.18 -20.25
CA LEU A 68 -9.39 -29.38 -19.56
C LEU A 68 -9.85 -30.62 -20.32
N LYS A 69 -8.87 -31.44 -20.72
CA LYS A 69 -9.08 -32.72 -21.40
C LYS A 69 -8.31 -33.81 -20.69
N ASN A 70 -9.01 -34.84 -20.23
CA ASN A 70 -8.42 -35.95 -19.47
C ASN A 70 -9.09 -37.29 -19.79
N ASN A 71 -8.33 -38.38 -19.71
CA ASN A 71 -8.81 -39.77 -19.81
C ASN A 71 -8.51 -40.52 -18.52
N LYS A 72 -9.34 -41.49 -18.15
CA LYS A 72 -9.04 -42.35 -17.01
C LYS A 72 -8.03 -43.43 -17.45
N ALA A 73 -6.88 -43.49 -16.78
CA ALA A 73 -5.87 -44.51 -17.03
C ALA A 73 -5.88 -45.60 -15.94
N ILE A 74 -5.71 -46.86 -16.34
CA ILE A 74 -5.47 -48.00 -15.42
C ILE A 74 -4.19 -48.70 -15.88
N GLY A 75 -3.19 -48.78 -15.02
CA GLY A 75 -1.90 -49.40 -15.36
C GLY A 75 -1.13 -48.71 -16.49
N GLY A 76 -1.37 -47.41 -16.73
CA GLY A 76 -0.76 -46.63 -17.81
C GLY A 76 -1.45 -46.73 -19.17
N ILE A 77 -2.57 -47.46 -19.27
CA ILE A 77 -3.38 -47.55 -20.49
C ILE A 77 -4.64 -46.69 -20.31
N ASP A 78 -4.88 -45.78 -21.26
CA ASP A 78 -6.09 -44.96 -21.32
C ASP A 78 -7.32 -45.83 -21.60
N MET A 79 -8.35 -45.72 -20.76
CA MET A 79 -9.59 -46.45 -20.97
C MET A 79 -10.46 -45.78 -22.04
N PRO A 80 -10.95 -46.53 -23.04
CA PRO A 80 -11.89 -46.01 -24.01
C PRO A 80 -13.19 -45.58 -23.31
N PHE A 81 -13.88 -44.57 -23.86
CA PHE A 81 -15.12 -44.00 -23.31
C PHE A 81 -14.99 -43.36 -21.92
N THR A 82 -13.78 -43.02 -21.46
CA THR A 82 -13.54 -42.29 -20.20
C THR A 82 -13.05 -40.85 -20.39
N GLU A 83 -13.15 -40.38 -21.63
CA GLU A 83 -12.86 -38.99 -21.99
C GLU A 83 -13.69 -38.03 -21.14
N LYS A 84 -13.00 -37.04 -20.61
CA LYS A 84 -13.55 -35.95 -19.85
C LYS A 84 -13.05 -34.66 -20.47
N TYR A 85 -13.98 -33.84 -20.92
CA TYR A 85 -13.71 -32.54 -21.51
C TYR A 85 -14.54 -31.48 -20.83
N PHE A 86 -13.92 -30.35 -20.50
CA PHE A 86 -14.67 -29.17 -20.12
C PHE A 86 -13.93 -27.87 -20.42
N LEU A 87 -14.72 -26.86 -20.73
CA LEU A 87 -14.28 -25.49 -20.96
C LEU A 87 -14.84 -24.61 -19.85
N LEU A 88 -13.98 -23.99 -19.07
CA LEU A 88 -14.37 -23.10 -17.99
C LEU A 88 -13.77 -21.71 -18.17
N GLN A 89 -14.52 -20.69 -17.79
CA GLN A 89 -14.02 -19.33 -17.66
C GLN A 89 -14.06 -18.93 -16.19
N TYR A 90 -13.07 -18.14 -15.77
CA TYR A 90 -13.07 -17.51 -14.46
C TYR A 90 -12.36 -16.17 -14.51
N ASP A 91 -12.73 -15.30 -13.60
CA ASP A 91 -12.06 -14.04 -13.33
C ASP A 91 -11.12 -14.18 -12.13
N GLY A 92 -10.06 -13.39 -12.15
CA GLY A 92 -9.12 -13.31 -11.05
C GLY A 92 -8.42 -11.96 -11.00
N TYR A 93 -7.71 -11.73 -9.91
CA TYR A 93 -6.87 -10.56 -9.77
C TYR A 93 -5.59 -10.84 -9.01
N ILE A 94 -4.57 -10.04 -9.32
CA ILE A 94 -3.27 -10.02 -8.65
C ILE A 94 -3.09 -8.63 -8.03
N LYS A 95 -2.75 -8.57 -6.75
CA LYS A 95 -2.36 -7.33 -6.08
C LYS A 95 -0.85 -7.26 -5.98
N ALA A 96 -0.29 -6.12 -6.34
CA ALA A 96 1.12 -5.81 -6.16
C ALA A 96 1.29 -4.62 -5.23
N GLY A 97 2.39 -4.64 -4.49
CA GLY A 97 2.71 -3.62 -3.49
C GLY A 97 3.97 -3.94 -2.72
N VAL A 98 4.19 -3.20 -1.63
CA VAL A 98 5.40 -3.33 -0.81
C VAL A 98 5.08 -3.81 0.60
N ASP A 99 6.08 -4.47 1.19
CA ASP A 99 6.10 -4.80 2.61
C ASP A 99 6.78 -3.67 3.39
N LEU A 100 6.00 -2.97 4.20
CA LEU A 100 6.43 -1.85 5.03
C LEU A 100 7.02 -2.28 6.36
N THR A 101 6.97 -3.57 6.73
CA THR A 101 7.53 -4.04 8.02
C THR A 101 9.03 -3.84 8.11
N LYS A 102 9.73 -3.90 6.97
CA LYS A 102 11.17 -3.68 6.85
C LYS A 102 11.54 -2.25 6.41
N ALA A 103 10.57 -1.36 6.36
CA ALA A 103 10.80 0.02 5.95
C ALA A 103 11.82 0.70 6.87
N LYS A 104 12.85 1.32 6.27
CA LYS A 104 13.80 2.15 7.00
C LYS A 104 13.48 3.61 6.76
N ILE A 105 13.25 4.35 7.83
CA ILE A 105 12.86 5.76 7.78
C ILE A 105 13.90 6.60 8.51
N ASP A 106 14.35 7.63 7.83
CA ASP A 106 15.38 8.55 8.31
C ASP A 106 14.92 9.99 8.07
N ILE A 107 14.53 10.66 9.15
CA ILE A 107 14.14 12.07 9.12
C ILE A 107 15.41 12.91 9.30
N LYS A 108 15.81 13.60 8.23
CA LYS A 108 17.01 14.45 8.25
C LYS A 108 16.78 15.76 9.00
N ASN A 109 15.60 16.36 8.85
CA ASN A 109 15.19 17.59 9.51
C ASN A 109 13.66 17.74 9.42
N LYS A 110 13.12 18.91 9.83
CA LYS A 110 11.67 19.18 9.82
C LYS A 110 11.01 19.11 8.44
N ASP A 111 11.75 19.35 7.37
CA ASP A 111 11.22 19.42 6.00
C ASP A 111 11.58 18.18 5.16
N THR A 112 12.56 17.36 5.58
CA THR A 112 13.14 16.28 4.74
C THR A 112 13.06 14.90 5.39
N ILE A 113 12.50 13.94 4.66
CA ILE A 113 12.38 12.53 5.05
C ILE A 113 12.91 11.60 3.94
N ASN A 114 13.67 10.60 4.34
CA ASN A 114 14.18 9.54 3.48
C ASN A 114 13.55 8.20 3.88
N ILE A 115 13.01 7.48 2.90
CA ILE A 115 12.47 6.13 3.10
C ILE A 115 13.21 5.16 2.19
N THR A 116 13.62 4.02 2.74
CA THR A 116 14.11 2.86 1.97
C THR A 116 13.17 1.69 2.17
N LEU A 117 12.71 1.10 1.06
CA LEU A 117 11.81 -0.06 1.01
C LEU A 117 12.37 -1.11 0.05
N GLU A 118 11.92 -2.36 0.23
CA GLU A 118 12.07 -3.40 -0.80
C GLU A 118 11.19 -3.03 -2.01
N LYS A 119 11.56 -3.48 -3.21
CA LYS A 119 10.74 -3.33 -4.43
C LYS A 119 9.39 -4.03 -4.28
N SER A 120 8.45 -3.62 -5.10
CA SER A 120 7.12 -4.22 -5.11
C SER A 120 7.19 -5.69 -5.46
N LYS A 121 6.37 -6.47 -4.76
CA LYS A 121 6.15 -7.90 -4.98
C LYS A 121 4.67 -8.17 -5.17
N ILE A 122 4.34 -9.36 -5.64
CA ILE A 122 2.97 -9.87 -5.58
C ILE A 122 2.63 -10.11 -4.11
N LEU A 123 1.57 -9.45 -3.66
CA LEU A 123 1.06 -9.58 -2.29
C LEU A 123 -0.08 -10.60 -2.23
N ASP A 124 -0.88 -10.68 -3.29
CA ASP A 124 -2.08 -11.51 -3.31
C ASP A 124 -2.42 -11.93 -4.74
N HIS A 125 -2.98 -13.13 -4.88
CA HIS A 125 -3.48 -13.67 -6.15
C HIS A 125 -4.75 -14.48 -5.88
N VAL A 126 -5.88 -13.90 -6.26
CA VAL A 126 -7.20 -14.41 -5.95
C VAL A 126 -7.94 -14.76 -7.23
N ILE A 127 -8.66 -15.88 -7.19
CA ILE A 127 -9.66 -16.25 -8.19
C ILE A 127 -11.02 -15.91 -7.60
N ASP A 128 -11.88 -15.29 -8.38
CA ASP A 128 -13.27 -15.08 -7.98
C ASP A 128 -14.04 -16.38 -8.23
N GLU A 129 -14.27 -17.15 -7.17
CA GLU A 129 -14.98 -18.42 -7.23
C GLU A 129 -16.41 -18.27 -7.79
N SER A 130 -17.04 -17.11 -7.60
CA SER A 130 -18.39 -16.84 -8.08
C SER A 130 -18.46 -16.58 -9.59
N SER A 131 -17.33 -16.24 -10.21
CA SER A 131 -17.20 -16.01 -11.65
C SER A 131 -16.95 -17.28 -12.46
N ILE A 132 -16.82 -18.43 -11.79
CA ILE A 132 -16.53 -19.70 -12.47
C ILE A 132 -17.75 -20.12 -13.28
N HIS A 133 -17.60 -20.09 -14.60
CA HIS A 133 -18.63 -20.48 -15.55
C HIS A 133 -18.16 -21.70 -16.35
N LEU A 134 -18.96 -22.77 -16.31
CA LEU A 134 -18.76 -23.98 -17.11
C LEU A 134 -19.54 -23.84 -18.42
N TYR A 135 -18.83 -23.84 -19.55
CA TYR A 135 -19.42 -23.61 -20.88
C TYR A 135 -19.79 -24.91 -21.59
N ASP A 136 -18.90 -25.88 -21.55
CA ASP A 136 -19.09 -27.19 -22.18
C ASP A 136 -18.65 -28.27 -21.21
N GLU A 137 -19.47 -29.32 -21.07
CA GLU A 137 -19.21 -30.48 -20.23
C GLU A 137 -19.50 -31.75 -21.04
N LYS A 138 -18.44 -32.48 -21.36
CA LYS A 138 -18.56 -33.87 -21.81
C LYS A 138 -18.01 -34.75 -20.71
N SER A 139 -18.90 -35.20 -19.82
CA SER A 139 -18.56 -36.13 -18.74
C SER A 139 -19.04 -37.54 -19.07
N SER A 140 -18.12 -38.49 -19.06
CA SER A 140 -18.46 -39.91 -19.07
C SER A 140 -18.98 -40.33 -17.69
N VAL A 141 -19.98 -41.21 -17.64
CA VAL A 141 -20.48 -41.83 -16.39
C VAL A 141 -19.37 -42.52 -15.60
N PHE A 142 -18.27 -42.89 -16.26
CA PHE A 142 -17.11 -43.58 -15.68
C PHE A 142 -15.99 -42.63 -15.20
N ASN A 143 -16.07 -41.33 -15.51
CA ASN A 143 -15.09 -40.31 -15.16
C ASN A 143 -15.78 -38.94 -14.90
N LYS A 144 -16.39 -38.80 -13.72
CA LYS A 144 -17.15 -37.60 -13.34
C LYS A 144 -16.24 -36.39 -13.08
N LEU A 145 -16.76 -35.18 -13.32
CA LEU A 145 -16.10 -33.94 -12.95
C LEU A 145 -16.03 -33.79 -11.42
N GLN A 146 -14.84 -33.49 -10.90
CA GLN A 146 -14.64 -33.16 -9.50
C GLN A 146 -14.11 -31.74 -9.40
N LEU A 147 -14.67 -30.96 -8.47
CA LEU A 147 -14.23 -29.59 -8.18
C LEU A 147 -12.73 -29.53 -7.88
N GLN A 148 -12.18 -30.58 -7.25
CA GLN A 148 -10.77 -30.67 -6.92
C GLN A 148 -9.86 -30.67 -8.16
N ASP A 149 -10.30 -31.26 -9.29
CA ASP A 149 -9.54 -31.26 -10.55
C ASP A 149 -9.40 -29.84 -11.10
N ILE A 150 -10.49 -29.06 -11.01
CA ILE A 150 -10.55 -27.66 -11.44
C ILE A 150 -9.60 -26.81 -10.59
N ILE A 151 -9.71 -26.92 -9.26
CA ILE A 151 -8.85 -26.20 -8.32
C ILE A 151 -7.37 -26.52 -8.57
N THR A 152 -7.06 -27.80 -8.79
CA THR A 152 -5.69 -28.26 -9.05
C THR A 152 -5.14 -27.63 -10.32
N GLU A 153 -5.92 -27.59 -11.40
CA GLU A 153 -5.44 -27.02 -12.66
C GLU A 153 -5.30 -25.49 -12.60
N ILE A 154 -6.26 -24.80 -12.00
CA ILE A 154 -6.17 -23.35 -11.79
C ILE A 154 -4.93 -23.02 -10.94
N SER A 155 -4.65 -23.81 -9.90
CA SER A 155 -3.46 -23.63 -9.06
C SER A 155 -2.16 -23.80 -9.83
N LYS A 156 -2.08 -24.72 -10.81
CA LYS A 156 -0.89 -24.87 -11.66
C LYS A 156 -0.67 -23.65 -12.55
N GLN A 157 -1.74 -23.01 -13.01
CA GLN A 157 -1.65 -21.85 -13.89
C GLN A 157 -1.36 -20.54 -13.17
N LYS A 158 -1.56 -20.45 -11.84
CA LYS A 158 -1.34 -19.22 -11.07
C LYS A 158 0.02 -18.57 -11.35
N SER A 159 1.10 -19.36 -11.25
CA SER A 159 2.46 -18.85 -11.48
C SER A 159 2.64 -18.31 -12.91
N ALA A 160 2.08 -18.98 -13.92
CA ALA A 160 2.16 -18.51 -15.31
C ALA A 160 1.43 -17.16 -15.51
N VAL A 161 0.27 -16.98 -14.88
CA VAL A 161 -0.48 -15.71 -14.91
C VAL A 161 0.28 -14.60 -14.18
N GLU A 162 0.91 -14.91 -13.05
CA GLU A 162 1.76 -13.96 -12.34
C GLU A 162 2.95 -13.50 -13.18
N GLN A 163 3.64 -14.44 -13.85
CA GLN A 163 4.74 -14.10 -14.74
C GLN A 163 4.28 -13.25 -15.94
N ASP A 164 3.11 -13.52 -16.50
CA ASP A 164 2.53 -12.69 -17.56
C ASP A 164 2.22 -11.27 -17.07
N ALA A 165 1.61 -11.13 -15.88
CA ALA A 165 1.33 -9.83 -15.27
C ALA A 165 2.62 -9.05 -14.96
N ILE A 166 3.66 -9.72 -14.47
CA ILE A 166 4.98 -9.13 -14.24
C ILE A 166 5.58 -8.63 -15.56
N LYS A 167 5.55 -9.44 -16.62
CA LYS A 167 6.02 -9.06 -17.97
C LYS A 167 5.27 -7.86 -18.53
N LYS A 168 3.97 -7.73 -18.22
CA LYS A 168 3.14 -6.59 -18.58
C LYS A 168 3.40 -5.33 -17.74
N GLY A 169 4.32 -5.39 -16.77
CA GLY A 169 4.79 -4.23 -16.01
C GLY A 169 4.10 -4.02 -14.67
N LEU A 170 3.34 -5.00 -14.15
CA LEU A 170 2.60 -4.89 -12.88
C LEU A 170 3.47 -4.38 -11.72
N LEU A 171 4.67 -4.94 -11.54
CA LEU A 171 5.56 -4.54 -10.43
C LEU A 171 6.15 -3.14 -10.65
N THR A 172 6.43 -2.76 -11.90
CA THR A 172 6.92 -1.41 -12.23
C THR A 172 5.85 -0.35 -12.00
N GLU A 173 4.60 -0.65 -12.35
CA GLU A 173 3.45 0.21 -12.05
C GLU A 173 3.23 0.34 -10.54
N SER A 174 3.33 -0.77 -9.82
CA SER A 174 3.26 -0.80 -8.35
C SER A 174 4.34 0.06 -7.71
N ASP A 175 5.60 -0.05 -8.15
CA ASP A 175 6.72 0.76 -7.65
C ASP A 175 6.46 2.26 -7.83
N ARG A 176 5.91 2.65 -8.98
CA ARG A 176 5.52 4.04 -9.25
C ARG A 176 4.39 4.48 -8.33
N SER A 177 3.35 3.65 -8.20
CA SER A 177 2.17 3.95 -7.39
C SER A 177 2.51 4.06 -5.90
N VAL A 178 3.39 3.19 -5.39
CA VAL A 178 3.91 3.25 -4.01
C VAL A 178 4.66 4.57 -3.79
N LYS A 179 5.57 4.94 -4.70
CA LYS A 179 6.31 6.20 -4.58
C LYS A 179 5.39 7.41 -4.56
N THR A 180 4.42 7.47 -5.47
CA THR A 180 3.45 8.56 -5.54
C THR A 180 2.64 8.64 -4.24
N LEU A 181 2.01 7.53 -3.84
CA LEU A 181 1.14 7.51 -2.66
C LEU A 181 1.87 7.88 -1.37
N LEU A 182 3.06 7.32 -1.15
CA LEU A 182 3.86 7.65 0.04
C LEU A 182 4.38 9.09 0.01
N THR A 183 4.72 9.61 -1.18
CA THR A 183 5.15 11.00 -1.32
C THR A 183 4.02 11.95 -0.95
N GLU A 184 2.84 11.76 -1.52
CA GLU A 184 1.65 12.57 -1.23
C GLU A 184 1.25 12.48 0.24
N PHE A 185 1.25 11.27 0.80
CA PHE A 185 0.96 11.06 2.21
C PHE A 185 1.93 11.82 3.13
N LEU A 186 3.24 11.70 2.89
CA LEU A 186 4.23 12.39 3.71
C LEU A 186 4.21 13.91 3.52
N GLN A 187 3.93 14.38 2.30
CA GLN A 187 3.73 15.80 2.05
C GLN A 187 2.53 16.36 2.81
N SER A 188 1.44 15.58 2.92
CA SER A 188 0.28 15.95 3.74
C SER A 188 0.61 16.07 5.23
N LEU A 189 1.66 15.39 5.70
CA LEU A 189 2.18 15.50 7.07
C LEU A 189 3.14 16.68 7.27
N GLY A 190 3.44 17.44 6.22
CA GLY A 190 4.27 18.65 6.27
C GLY A 190 5.72 18.47 5.80
N PHE A 191 6.12 17.28 5.34
CA PHE A 191 7.45 17.09 4.74
C PHE A 191 7.48 17.67 3.31
N LYS A 192 8.43 18.56 3.02
CA LYS A 192 8.57 19.17 1.69
C LYS A 192 9.40 18.30 0.75
N ASN A 193 10.44 17.67 1.28
CA ASN A 193 11.39 16.87 0.51
C ASN A 193 11.25 15.41 0.93
N VAL A 194 10.64 14.59 0.07
CA VAL A 194 10.44 13.16 0.30
C VAL A 194 11.28 12.37 -0.68
N ASN A 195 12.24 11.60 -0.18
CA ASN A 195 13.10 10.74 -0.99
C ASN A 195 12.79 9.27 -0.71
N ILE A 196 12.29 8.55 -1.71
CA ILE A 196 11.94 7.13 -1.59
C ILE A 196 12.86 6.31 -2.50
N LEU A 197 13.65 5.43 -1.87
CA LEU A 197 14.53 4.48 -2.55
C LEU A 197 13.94 3.07 -2.44
N LEU A 198 13.72 2.44 -3.59
CA LEU A 198 13.33 1.03 -3.68
C LEU A 198 14.57 0.21 -3.98
N LYS A 199 14.83 -0.82 -3.16
CA LYS A 199 15.95 -1.74 -3.31
C LYS A 199 15.45 -3.15 -3.60
N ASP A 200 16.25 -3.90 -4.35
CA ASP A 200 16.07 -5.34 -4.51
C ASP A 200 16.26 -6.09 -3.19
#